data_AF-A0A1T4STJ8-F1
#
_entry.id   AF-A0A1T4STJ8-F1
#
_cell.length_a   1.000
_cell.length_b   1.000
_cell.length_c   1.000
_cell.angle_alpha   90.00
_cell.angle_beta   90.00
_cell.angle_gamma   90.00
#
_symmetry.space_group_name_H-M   'P 1'
#
loop_
_entity.id
_entity.type
_entity.pdbx_description
1 polymer ?
#
loop_
_entity_poly.entity_id
_entity_poly.type
_entity_poly.pdbx_seq_one_letter_code
_entity_poly.pdbx_strand_id
1 'polypeptide(L)'
;MTKQVRQIDRVIIRFAGDSGDGMQLTGDRFTQETASFGNDLSTLPNFPAEIRAPAGTLPGVSSFQLHFADHDIMTPGDAPDVLVAMNPAALKANVEDLPRGALVIVNTDEFTKRNLAKVGYASNPLEDGSLAGHKVSAIPLTSMTVKALEDFAVSKKDAERAKNMFALGLLSWMYNRPTEGTLGFLKTKFAHRPEIMAANLAAFQAGWNFGETTEDFAVSYEVKPAALPPGTYRNITGNLAIAYGLIAGSELSGLPLFLGSYPITPASDILHELSKHKRFGVRTFQAEDEISGVGAALGAAFGGALGVTTTSGPGMVLKAETIGLAVMTELPLVVIDVQRGGPSTGLPTKTEQADLLMALYGRNGESPVPVLAPRSPGDCFDIAIEAVRIATTYRTPVIVLSDGYLANGSEPWRIPEVDSLPEIRVDFASGPNSEDGTFQPYLRDPETLARPWAVPGTPGLEHRVGGIEKSDRTGDISYAPANHDLMVRTRQAKIDGIARDIAPLEVDDPDGDADVLVLGWGGTYGSIGAAVRRVRRAGGRVAQAHLRHLNPFPANLGEVLRGYDRVLVPEINLGQLALLLRGRFLVDVIGYTKVRGLPFKAEELAGVIQEVIDRVE
;
A
#
# COMPACT_ATOMS: atom_id res chain seq x y z
N MET A 1 20.07 -40.66 -1.98
CA MET A 1 18.79 -40.82 -2.70
C MET A 1 18.34 -39.43 -3.09
N THR A 2 18.03 -39.18 -4.36
CA THR A 2 17.51 -37.88 -4.81
C THR A 2 16.14 -37.68 -4.17
N LYS A 3 15.98 -36.63 -3.35
CA LYS A 3 14.70 -36.31 -2.72
C LYS A 3 13.65 -36.01 -3.79
N GLN A 4 12.41 -36.44 -3.53
CA GLN A 4 11.33 -36.29 -4.49
C GLN A 4 10.94 -34.81 -4.61
N VAL A 5 10.84 -34.29 -5.84
CA VAL A 5 10.33 -32.93 -6.09
C VAL A 5 8.83 -33.03 -6.36
N ARG A 6 8.02 -32.26 -5.63
CA ARG A 6 6.57 -32.17 -5.83
C ARG A 6 6.18 -30.81 -6.37
N GLN A 7 5.51 -30.80 -7.51
CA GLN A 7 4.93 -29.58 -8.05
C GLN A 7 3.65 -29.22 -7.30
N ILE A 8 3.54 -27.95 -6.92
CA ILE A 8 2.36 -27.33 -6.32
C ILE A 8 2.09 -25.99 -7.01
N ASP A 9 0.84 -25.58 -7.04
CA ASP A 9 0.36 -24.38 -7.76
C ASP A 9 0.58 -23.08 -6.98
N ARG A 10 0.57 -23.14 -5.64
CA ARG A 10 0.82 -22.00 -4.76
C ARG A 10 1.38 -22.40 -3.41
N VAL A 11 1.98 -21.43 -2.70
CA VAL A 11 2.46 -21.58 -1.33
C VAL A 11 2.30 -20.27 -0.57
N ILE A 12 1.84 -20.35 0.68
CA ILE A 12 1.86 -19.25 1.64
C ILE A 12 2.85 -19.57 2.77
N ILE A 13 3.88 -18.74 2.92
CA ILE A 13 4.91 -18.86 3.96
C ILE A 13 4.80 -17.68 4.90
N ARG A 14 4.86 -17.94 6.22
CA ARG A 14 4.99 -16.90 7.23
C ARG A 14 6.27 -17.09 8.05
N PHE A 15 7.15 -16.10 8.01
CA PHE A 15 8.28 -15.99 8.94
C PHE A 15 7.85 -15.20 10.16
N ALA A 16 8.13 -15.68 11.37
CA ALA A 16 7.76 -15.02 12.61
C ALA A 16 8.87 -15.13 13.67
N GLY A 17 9.16 -14.02 14.34
CA GLY A 17 10.23 -13.90 15.33
C GLY A 17 10.14 -12.58 16.08
N ASP A 18 11.17 -12.23 16.84
CA ASP A 18 11.19 -10.94 17.53
C ASP A 18 11.54 -9.80 16.57
N SER A 19 11.06 -8.59 16.89
CA SER A 19 11.56 -7.38 16.26
C SER A 19 13.09 -7.30 16.40
N GLY A 20 13.78 -7.22 15.27
CA GLY A 20 15.25 -7.23 15.20
C GLY A 20 15.88 -8.60 14.88
N ASP A 21 15.13 -9.71 14.87
CA ASP A 21 15.62 -11.01 14.38
C ASP A 21 15.76 -11.06 12.85
N GLY A 22 15.36 -10.00 12.15
CA GLY A 22 15.52 -9.91 10.70
C GLY A 22 14.52 -10.74 9.90
N MET A 23 13.32 -11.01 10.44
CA MET A 23 12.25 -11.71 9.72
C MET A 23 11.79 -10.96 8.47
N GLN A 24 11.68 -9.63 8.57
CA GLN A 24 11.37 -8.75 7.43
C GLN A 24 12.43 -8.88 6.33
N LEU A 25 13.71 -8.80 6.69
CA LEU A 25 14.82 -8.99 5.75
C LEU A 25 14.78 -10.37 5.07
N THR A 26 14.50 -11.40 5.83
CA THR A 26 14.39 -12.79 5.35
C THR A 26 13.26 -12.91 4.33
N GLY A 27 12.08 -12.40 4.69
CA GLY A 27 10.92 -12.36 3.81
C GLY A 27 11.16 -11.56 2.53
N ASP A 28 11.73 -10.35 2.64
CA ASP A 28 12.08 -9.51 1.50
C ASP A 28 13.05 -10.21 0.55
N ARG A 29 14.06 -10.91 1.08
CA ARG A 29 15.01 -11.65 0.25
C ARG A 29 14.35 -12.78 -0.49
N PHE A 30 13.57 -13.59 0.22
CA PHE A 30 12.85 -14.70 -0.41
C PHE A 30 11.87 -14.19 -1.47
N THR A 31 11.23 -13.05 -1.24
CA THR A 31 10.35 -12.36 -2.20
C THR A 31 11.10 -11.97 -3.47
N GLN A 32 12.31 -11.41 -3.35
CA GLN A 32 13.12 -11.04 -4.52
C GLN A 32 13.57 -12.24 -5.35
N GLU A 33 13.95 -13.36 -4.72
CA GLU A 33 14.28 -14.58 -5.46
C GLU A 33 13.05 -15.19 -6.15
N THR A 34 11.90 -15.14 -5.47
CA THR A 34 10.62 -15.63 -6.02
C THR A 34 10.19 -14.80 -7.24
N ALA A 35 10.33 -13.47 -7.17
CA ALA A 35 10.10 -12.59 -8.32
C ALA A 35 11.09 -12.88 -9.46
N SER A 36 12.37 -13.08 -9.15
CA SER A 36 13.41 -13.35 -10.16
C SER A 36 13.22 -14.70 -10.85
N PHE A 37 12.62 -15.68 -10.16
CA PHE A 37 12.22 -16.97 -10.73
C PHE A 37 11.00 -16.84 -11.66
N GLY A 38 10.31 -15.70 -11.65
CA GLY A 38 9.14 -15.43 -12.49
C GLY A 38 7.81 -15.88 -11.88
N ASN A 39 7.75 -16.12 -10.57
CA ASN A 39 6.47 -16.35 -9.90
C ASN A 39 5.71 -15.04 -9.73
N ASP A 40 4.38 -15.13 -9.78
CA ASP A 40 3.55 -14.06 -9.23
C ASP A 40 3.54 -14.13 -7.71
N LEU A 41 3.45 -12.97 -7.04
CA LEU A 41 3.61 -12.87 -5.59
C LEU A 41 2.80 -11.74 -4.94
N SER A 42 2.50 -11.93 -3.66
CA SER A 42 1.93 -10.90 -2.80
C SER A 42 2.45 -11.04 -1.36
N THR A 43 2.74 -9.92 -0.70
CA THR A 43 3.35 -9.90 0.64
C THR A 43 2.51 -9.15 1.66
N LEU A 44 2.64 -9.56 2.92
CA LEU A 44 2.07 -8.87 4.08
C LEU A 44 3.11 -8.78 5.21
N PRO A 45 3.88 -7.68 5.25
CA PRO A 45 4.68 -7.32 6.40
C PRO A 45 3.80 -7.00 7.61
N ASN A 46 4.17 -7.50 8.79
CA ASN A 46 3.49 -7.22 10.04
C ASN A 46 4.51 -6.81 11.12
N PHE A 47 4.44 -5.53 11.49
CA PHE A 47 5.33 -4.92 12.47
C PHE A 47 4.64 -4.79 13.83
N PRO A 48 5.36 -5.10 14.93
CA PRO A 48 4.87 -4.76 16.25
C PRO A 48 4.75 -3.25 16.40
N ALA A 49 3.79 -2.79 17.22
CA ALA A 49 3.62 -1.37 17.49
C ALA A 49 4.80 -0.77 18.28
N GLU A 50 5.48 -1.59 19.08
CA GLU A 50 6.64 -1.18 19.87
C GLU A 50 7.94 -1.38 19.09
N ILE A 51 8.75 -0.32 18.96
CA ILE A 51 10.06 -0.37 18.28
C ILE A 51 11.02 -1.36 18.97
N ARG A 52 10.95 -1.47 20.29
CA ARG A 52 11.76 -2.40 21.10
C ARG A 52 10.95 -3.01 22.24
N ALA A 53 9.94 -3.80 21.89
CA ALA A 53 9.33 -4.66 22.90
C ALA A 53 10.39 -5.63 23.47
N PRO A 54 10.26 -6.10 24.73
CA PRO A 54 11.16 -7.09 25.26
C PRO A 54 11.16 -8.36 24.39
N ALA A 55 12.35 -8.84 23.98
CA ALA A 55 12.50 -10.05 23.17
C ALA A 55 11.77 -11.26 23.79
N GLY A 56 11.12 -12.09 22.99
CA GLY A 56 10.33 -13.24 23.45
C GLY A 56 9.02 -12.86 24.14
N THR A 57 8.39 -11.76 23.74
CA THR A 57 7.04 -11.35 24.20
C THR A 57 6.09 -11.21 23.02
N LEU A 58 4.78 -11.40 23.25
CA LEU A 58 3.76 -11.26 22.20
C LEU A 58 3.75 -9.88 21.53
N PRO A 59 3.86 -8.75 22.27
CA PRO A 59 3.91 -7.42 21.63
C PRO A 59 5.16 -7.19 20.78
N GLY A 60 6.21 -8.00 20.95
CA GLY A 60 7.46 -7.91 20.17
C GLY A 60 7.49 -8.76 18.92
N VAL A 61 6.46 -9.55 18.66
CA VAL A 61 6.42 -10.44 17.49
C VAL A 61 6.31 -9.61 16.21
N SER A 62 7.25 -9.86 15.31
CA SER A 62 7.20 -9.41 13.92
C SER A 62 7.04 -10.59 13.00
N SER A 63 6.18 -10.46 12.00
CA SER A 63 6.00 -11.48 10.98
C SER A 63 6.01 -10.93 9.57
N PHE A 64 6.37 -11.78 8.62
CA PHE A 64 6.34 -11.48 7.19
C PHE A 64 5.68 -12.66 6.49
N GLN A 65 4.54 -12.41 5.85
CA GLN A 65 3.86 -13.41 5.04
C GLN A 65 4.12 -13.16 3.56
N LEU A 66 4.37 -14.23 2.81
CA LEU A 66 4.52 -14.22 1.37
C LEU A 66 3.63 -15.32 0.79
N HIS A 67 2.86 -14.96 -0.22
CA HIS A 67 2.15 -15.88 -1.10
C HIS A 67 2.76 -15.81 -2.48
N PHE A 68 3.03 -16.95 -3.09
CA PHE A 68 3.51 -17.02 -4.46
C PHE A 68 2.90 -18.21 -5.19
N ALA A 69 2.70 -18.06 -6.49
CA ALA A 69 2.00 -19.02 -7.32
C ALA A 69 2.54 -19.09 -8.75
N ASP A 70 2.10 -20.11 -9.49
CA ASP A 70 2.30 -20.29 -10.93
C ASP A 70 1.20 -19.62 -11.78
N HIS A 71 0.34 -18.84 -11.15
CA HIS A 71 -0.76 -18.10 -11.76
C HIS A 71 -0.97 -16.79 -11.00
N ASP A 72 -1.78 -15.90 -11.58
CA ASP A 72 -2.09 -14.58 -11.03
C ASP A 72 -2.80 -14.69 -9.66
N ILE A 73 -2.20 -14.10 -8.63
CA ILE A 73 -2.69 -14.02 -7.25
C ILE A 73 -2.82 -12.56 -6.81
N MET A 74 -3.90 -12.26 -6.09
CA MET A 74 -4.21 -10.88 -5.72
C MET A 74 -4.14 -10.61 -4.22
N THR A 75 -3.81 -11.62 -3.41
CA THR A 75 -3.73 -11.48 -1.95
C THR A 75 -2.49 -12.19 -1.40
N PRO A 76 -2.03 -11.83 -0.19
CA PRO A 76 -0.95 -12.51 0.50
C PRO A 76 -1.40 -13.86 1.08
N GLY A 77 -2.62 -14.31 0.79
CA GLY A 77 -3.18 -15.58 1.23
C GLY A 77 -3.89 -15.54 2.59
N ASP A 78 -4.93 -16.37 2.73
CA ASP A 78 -5.81 -16.37 3.92
C ASP A 78 -5.19 -17.02 5.16
N ALA A 79 -4.38 -18.06 4.94
CA ALA A 79 -3.79 -18.90 5.97
C ALA A 79 -2.44 -19.46 5.47
N PRO A 80 -1.37 -19.43 6.28
CA PRO A 80 -0.07 -19.92 5.85
C PRO A 80 0.00 -21.45 5.80
N ASP A 81 0.57 -21.99 4.74
CA ASP A 81 0.88 -23.42 4.60
C ASP A 81 2.13 -23.79 5.43
N VAL A 82 3.04 -22.83 5.62
CA VAL A 82 4.26 -22.97 6.40
C VAL A 82 4.44 -21.81 7.37
N LEU A 83 4.68 -22.12 8.65
CA LEU A 83 5.12 -21.17 9.66
C LEU A 83 6.56 -21.47 10.08
N VAL A 84 7.44 -20.49 9.95
CA VAL A 84 8.77 -20.50 10.57
C VAL A 84 8.71 -19.67 11.84
N ALA A 85 8.69 -20.33 13.00
CA ALA A 85 8.61 -19.69 14.31
C ALA A 85 9.98 -19.72 15.02
N MET A 86 10.59 -18.54 15.16
CA MET A 86 11.91 -18.41 15.78
C MET A 86 11.91 -18.56 17.30
N ASN A 87 10.74 -18.44 17.96
CA ASN A 87 10.60 -18.53 19.40
C ASN A 87 9.14 -18.88 19.80
N PRO A 88 8.86 -19.17 21.09
CA PRO A 88 7.50 -19.49 21.54
C PRO A 88 6.47 -18.37 21.36
N ALA A 89 6.88 -17.10 21.44
CA ALA A 89 5.97 -15.96 21.23
C ALA A 89 5.50 -15.90 19.77
N ALA A 90 6.41 -16.08 18.83
CA ALA A 90 6.12 -16.18 17.40
C ALA A 90 5.18 -17.35 17.08
N LEU A 91 5.38 -18.51 17.72
CA LEU A 91 4.46 -19.64 17.58
C LEU A 91 3.07 -19.27 18.12
N LYS A 92 2.98 -18.79 19.37
CA LYS A 92 1.69 -18.49 20.02
C LYS A 92 0.87 -17.45 19.26
N ALA A 93 1.53 -16.44 18.72
CA ALA A 93 0.88 -15.35 18.00
C ALA A 93 0.35 -15.74 16.60
N ASN A 94 0.78 -16.87 16.04
CA ASN A 94 0.48 -17.21 14.64
C ASN A 94 -0.11 -18.61 14.43
N VAL A 95 0.04 -19.54 15.38
CA VAL A 95 -0.35 -20.94 15.19
C VAL A 95 -1.85 -21.12 14.93
N GLU A 96 -2.71 -20.25 15.49
CA GLU A 96 -4.16 -20.32 15.28
C GLU A 96 -4.59 -19.97 13.84
N ASP A 97 -3.73 -19.27 13.09
CA ASP A 97 -4.00 -18.95 11.68
C ASP A 97 -3.70 -20.13 10.74
N LEU A 98 -3.01 -21.17 11.21
CA LEU A 98 -2.57 -22.28 10.36
C LEU A 98 -3.69 -23.29 10.15
N PRO A 99 -3.86 -23.80 8.93
CA PRO A 99 -4.76 -24.92 8.69
C PRO A 99 -4.17 -26.23 9.24
N ARG A 100 -5.04 -27.19 9.52
CA ARG A 100 -4.60 -28.56 9.86
C ARG A 100 -3.73 -29.14 8.74
N GLY A 101 -2.65 -29.79 9.12
CA GLY A 101 -1.66 -30.38 8.22
C GLY A 101 -0.57 -29.41 7.73
N ALA A 102 -0.67 -28.11 8.06
CA ALA A 102 0.37 -27.13 7.78
C ALA A 102 1.70 -27.50 8.45
N LEU A 103 2.80 -27.04 7.83
CA LEU A 103 4.15 -27.25 8.33
C LEU A 103 4.54 -26.16 9.32
N VAL A 104 5.04 -26.56 10.48
CA VAL A 104 5.51 -25.67 11.54
C VAL A 104 6.97 -25.97 11.79
N ILE A 105 7.85 -25.06 11.34
CA ILE A 105 9.29 -25.11 11.58
C ILE A 105 9.60 -24.28 12.82
N VAL A 106 10.13 -24.91 13.86
CA VAL A 106 10.41 -24.24 15.14
C VAL A 106 11.88 -24.27 15.49
N ASN A 107 12.38 -23.16 16.01
CA ASN A 107 13.69 -23.09 16.64
C ASN A 107 13.65 -23.68 18.05
N THR A 108 14.04 -24.94 18.23
CA THR A 108 13.93 -25.62 19.54
C THR A 108 14.81 -25.00 20.63
N ASP A 109 15.90 -24.32 20.26
CA ASP A 109 16.81 -23.65 21.21
C ASP A 109 16.08 -22.59 22.07
N GLU A 110 14.99 -22.00 21.57
CA GLU A 110 14.23 -20.96 22.27
C GLU A 110 13.09 -21.51 23.15
N PHE A 111 12.77 -22.81 23.08
CA PHE A 111 11.67 -23.44 23.83
C PHE A 111 12.10 -23.86 25.25
N THR A 112 12.78 -22.96 25.95
CA THR A 112 13.20 -23.15 27.35
C THR A 112 12.04 -22.89 28.32
N LYS A 113 12.08 -23.49 29.52
CA LYS A 113 11.07 -23.25 30.58
C LYS A 113 10.86 -21.76 30.86
N ARG A 114 11.94 -20.96 30.85
CA ARG A 114 11.90 -19.52 31.08
C ARG A 114 11.14 -18.78 29.97
N ASN A 115 11.43 -19.08 28.71
CA ASN A 115 10.79 -18.43 27.57
C ASN A 115 9.32 -18.83 27.47
N LEU A 116 8.99 -20.11 27.70
CA LEU A 116 7.61 -20.60 27.72
C LEU A 116 6.77 -19.88 28.80
N ALA A 117 7.31 -19.79 30.03
CA ALA A 117 6.64 -19.08 31.12
C ALA A 117 6.43 -17.60 30.80
N LYS A 118 7.40 -16.95 30.13
CA LYS A 118 7.32 -15.53 29.74
C LYS A 118 6.15 -15.23 28.80
N VAL A 119 5.78 -16.16 27.93
CA VAL A 119 4.65 -16.03 26.98
C VAL A 119 3.36 -16.67 27.55
N GLY A 120 3.41 -17.20 28.77
CA GLY A 120 2.26 -17.82 29.44
C GLY A 120 1.86 -19.17 28.83
N TYR A 121 2.83 -20.01 28.46
CA TYR A 121 2.59 -21.43 28.20
C TYR A 121 2.62 -22.23 29.51
N ALA A 122 1.63 -23.10 29.70
CA ALA A 122 1.56 -23.99 30.86
C ALA A 122 2.51 -25.20 30.73
N SER A 123 2.66 -25.70 29.50
CA SER A 123 3.51 -26.82 29.10
C SER A 123 4.24 -26.49 27.80
N ASN A 124 5.23 -27.30 27.42
CA ASN A 124 5.91 -27.13 26.14
C ASN A 124 4.95 -27.57 25.01
N PRO A 125 4.55 -26.66 24.10
CA PRO A 125 3.63 -27.00 23.01
C PRO A 125 4.20 -28.02 22.01
N LEU A 126 5.53 -28.23 22.03
CA LEU A 126 6.19 -29.25 21.21
C LEU A 126 6.00 -30.67 21.77
N GLU A 127 5.58 -30.80 23.04
CA GLU A 127 5.53 -32.07 23.76
C GLU A 127 4.13 -32.40 24.30
N ASP A 128 3.25 -31.41 24.46
CA ASP A 128 1.92 -31.59 25.09
C ASP A 128 0.80 -32.00 24.12
N GLY A 129 1.13 -32.21 22.84
CA GLY A 129 0.18 -32.60 21.80
C GLY A 129 -0.66 -31.45 21.23
N SER A 130 -0.48 -30.21 21.68
CA SER A 130 -1.20 -29.03 21.13
C SER A 130 -0.96 -28.83 19.63
N LEU A 131 0.20 -29.27 19.12
CA LEU A 131 0.53 -29.22 17.70
C LEU A 131 0.21 -30.50 16.92
N ALA A 132 -0.51 -31.47 17.48
CA ALA A 132 -0.80 -32.75 16.81
C ALA A 132 -1.55 -32.61 15.48
N GLY A 133 -2.27 -31.50 15.28
CA GLY A 133 -2.93 -31.17 14.02
C GLY A 133 -1.99 -30.65 12.92
N HIS A 134 -0.70 -30.44 13.20
CA HIS A 134 0.28 -29.84 12.31
C HIS A 134 1.46 -30.79 12.08
N LYS A 135 2.19 -30.59 10.99
CA LYS A 135 3.48 -31.24 10.77
C LYS A 135 4.56 -30.40 11.42
N VAL A 136 5.17 -30.88 12.50
CA VAL A 136 6.17 -30.11 13.24
C VAL A 136 7.58 -30.56 12.84
N SER A 137 8.40 -29.62 12.38
CA SER A 137 9.83 -29.79 12.16
C SER A 137 10.59 -29.04 13.25
N ALA A 138 11.15 -29.78 14.19
CA ALA A 138 11.82 -29.26 15.37
C ALA A 138 13.33 -29.15 15.14
N ILE A 139 13.83 -27.95 14.85
CA ILE A 139 15.23 -27.72 14.44
C ILE A 139 15.93 -26.81 15.45
N PRO A 140 17.11 -27.17 15.99
CA PRO A 140 17.90 -26.27 16.83
C PRO A 140 18.65 -25.23 15.96
N LEU A 141 17.89 -24.32 15.36
CA LEU A 141 18.37 -23.35 14.37
C LEU A 141 19.51 -22.48 14.91
N THR A 142 19.42 -22.04 16.17
CA THR A 142 20.47 -21.22 16.79
C THR A 142 21.75 -22.02 16.94
N SER A 143 21.68 -23.22 17.52
CA SER A 143 22.83 -24.08 17.77
C SER A 143 23.50 -24.53 16.47
N MET A 144 22.71 -24.89 15.46
CA MET A 144 23.22 -25.26 14.13
C MET A 144 23.91 -24.10 13.43
N THR A 145 23.33 -22.90 13.50
CA THR A 145 23.94 -21.70 12.92
C THR A 145 25.25 -21.35 13.61
N VAL A 146 25.29 -21.35 14.95
CA VAL A 146 26.50 -21.06 15.71
C VAL A 146 27.60 -22.08 15.41
N LYS A 147 27.25 -23.37 15.31
CA LYS A 147 28.20 -24.42 14.93
C LYS A 147 28.75 -24.24 13.51
N ALA A 148 27.89 -23.90 12.55
CA ALA A 148 28.33 -23.64 11.18
C ALA A 148 29.28 -22.42 11.06
N LEU A 149 29.31 -21.56 12.08
CA LEU A 149 30.11 -20.35 12.15
C LEU A 149 31.27 -20.44 13.15
N GLU A 150 31.58 -21.62 13.69
CA GLU A 150 32.58 -21.77 14.77
C GLU A 150 34.00 -21.33 14.36
N ASP A 151 34.35 -21.53 13.09
CA ASP A 151 35.64 -21.14 12.51
C ASP A 151 35.66 -19.69 11.98
N PHE A 152 34.56 -18.96 12.07
CA PHE A 152 34.47 -17.57 11.58
C PHE A 152 34.83 -16.59 12.69
N ALA A 153 35.56 -15.53 12.35
CA ALA A 153 35.93 -14.45 13.26
C ALA A 153 34.74 -13.53 13.58
N VAL A 154 33.68 -14.07 14.17
CA VAL A 154 32.48 -13.31 14.59
C VAL A 154 32.14 -13.59 16.05
N SER A 155 31.55 -12.61 16.73
CA SER A 155 31.10 -12.82 18.10
C SER A 155 29.96 -13.85 18.13
N LYS A 156 29.81 -14.58 19.26
CA LYS A 156 28.68 -15.51 19.45
C LYS A 156 27.33 -14.83 19.18
N LYS A 157 27.18 -13.56 19.61
CA LYS A 157 25.98 -12.76 19.39
C LYS A 157 25.71 -12.47 17.91
N ASP A 158 26.75 -12.25 17.11
CA ASP A 158 26.60 -12.03 15.67
C ASP A 158 26.32 -13.34 14.92
N ALA A 159 26.89 -14.46 15.37
CA ALA A 159 26.56 -15.79 14.87
C ALA A 159 25.08 -16.15 15.14
N GLU A 160 24.58 -15.90 16.36
CA GLU A 160 23.17 -16.09 16.71
C GLU A 160 22.23 -15.22 15.85
N ARG A 161 22.64 -14.02 15.48
CA ARG A 161 21.86 -13.12 14.61
C ARG A 161 21.77 -13.61 13.17
N ALA A 162 22.68 -14.47 12.72
CA ALA A 162 22.67 -15.04 11.37
C ALA A 162 21.68 -16.21 11.21
N LYS A 163 20.98 -16.63 12.29
CA LYS A 163 20.00 -17.73 12.26
C LYS A 163 18.87 -17.50 11.25
N ASN A 164 18.55 -16.24 10.99
CA ASN A 164 17.57 -15.86 9.97
C ASN A 164 18.04 -16.22 8.55
N MET A 165 19.34 -16.08 8.26
CA MET A 165 19.94 -16.50 6.99
C MET A 165 19.96 -18.02 6.85
N PHE A 166 20.19 -18.76 7.94
CA PHE A 166 20.04 -20.21 7.94
C PHE A 166 18.62 -20.63 7.56
N ALA A 167 17.61 -20.02 8.20
CA ALA A 167 16.21 -20.28 7.86
C ALA A 167 15.88 -19.91 6.41
N LEU A 168 16.44 -18.80 5.90
CA LEU A 168 16.32 -18.40 4.50
C LEU A 168 16.89 -19.48 3.57
N GLY A 169 18.10 -19.97 3.84
CA GLY A 169 18.74 -21.01 3.05
C GLY A 169 17.94 -22.32 3.03
N LEU A 170 17.39 -22.72 4.18
CA LEU A 170 16.53 -23.89 4.29
C LEU A 170 15.26 -23.76 3.44
N LEU A 171 14.58 -22.61 3.47
CA LEU A 171 13.40 -22.41 2.64
C LEU A 171 13.74 -22.24 1.17
N SER A 172 14.86 -21.59 0.83
CA SER A 172 15.35 -21.51 -0.54
C SER A 172 15.55 -22.90 -1.12
N TRP A 173 16.14 -23.82 -0.35
CA TRP A 173 16.22 -25.22 -0.73
C TRP A 173 14.82 -25.88 -0.86
N MET A 174 13.97 -25.71 0.15
CA MET A 174 12.65 -26.37 0.21
C MET A 174 11.75 -26.02 -0.97
N TYR A 175 11.90 -24.84 -1.56
CA TYR A 175 11.11 -24.36 -2.69
C TYR A 175 11.92 -24.20 -3.99
N ASN A 176 13.07 -24.87 -4.09
CA ASN A 176 13.95 -24.85 -5.25
C ASN A 176 14.27 -23.44 -5.78
N ARG A 177 14.49 -22.48 -4.87
CA ARG A 177 14.81 -21.09 -5.22
C ARG A 177 16.29 -20.95 -5.58
N PRO A 178 16.62 -20.17 -6.64
CA PRO A 178 18.00 -19.83 -6.96
C PRO A 178 18.70 -19.20 -5.76
N THR A 179 20.02 -19.41 -5.65
CA THR A 179 20.80 -18.93 -4.50
C THR A 179 21.70 -17.75 -4.87
N GLU A 180 22.01 -17.61 -6.16
CA GLU A 180 22.99 -16.67 -6.70
C GLU A 180 22.61 -15.22 -6.40
N GLY A 181 21.32 -14.87 -6.55
CA GLY A 181 20.79 -13.55 -6.24
C GLY A 181 21.00 -13.17 -4.77
N THR A 182 20.67 -14.09 -3.86
CA THR A 182 20.77 -13.87 -2.42
C THR A 182 22.23 -13.76 -1.99
N LEU A 183 23.11 -14.62 -2.51
CA LEU A 183 24.55 -14.54 -2.27
C LEU A 183 25.13 -13.21 -2.79
N GLY A 184 24.71 -12.76 -3.96
CA GLY A 184 25.11 -11.46 -4.53
C GLY A 184 24.67 -10.29 -3.64
N PHE A 185 23.42 -10.28 -3.20
CA PHE A 185 22.90 -9.27 -2.29
C PHE A 185 23.67 -9.21 -0.97
N LEU A 186 23.93 -10.37 -0.34
CA LEU A 186 24.65 -10.42 0.94
C LEU A 186 26.05 -9.83 0.80
N LYS A 187 26.73 -10.09 -0.33
CA LYS A 187 28.03 -9.47 -0.65
C LYS A 187 27.94 -7.97 -0.74
N THR A 188 26.95 -7.42 -1.45
CA THR A 188 26.79 -5.96 -1.59
C THR A 188 26.40 -5.31 -0.27
N LYS A 189 25.42 -5.87 0.46
CA LYS A 189 24.89 -5.29 1.70
C LYS A 189 25.92 -5.21 2.81
N PHE A 190 26.76 -6.24 2.95
CA PHE A 190 27.76 -6.33 4.01
C PHE A 190 29.18 -6.08 3.50
N ALA A 191 29.36 -5.48 2.31
CA ALA A 191 30.66 -5.20 1.71
C ALA A 191 31.62 -4.45 2.65
N HIS A 192 31.09 -3.53 3.47
CA HIS A 192 31.86 -2.76 4.45
C HIS A 192 32.23 -3.53 5.72
N ARG A 193 31.71 -4.75 5.92
CA ARG A 193 32.02 -5.63 7.06
C ARG A 193 32.26 -7.06 6.59
N PRO A 194 33.46 -7.38 6.06
CA PRO A 194 33.77 -8.66 5.42
C PRO A 194 33.54 -9.89 6.30
N GLU A 195 33.82 -9.81 7.61
CA GLU A 195 33.61 -10.91 8.57
C GLU A 195 32.12 -11.23 8.72
N ILE A 196 31.28 -10.20 8.86
CA ILE A 196 29.81 -10.35 8.93
C ILE A 196 29.25 -10.85 7.61
N MET A 197 29.77 -10.36 6.48
CA MET A 197 29.40 -10.84 5.16
C MET A 197 29.67 -12.35 5.02
N ALA A 198 30.89 -12.78 5.34
CA ALA A 198 31.30 -14.18 5.27
C ALA A 198 30.44 -15.08 6.17
N ALA A 199 30.15 -14.63 7.39
CA ALA A 199 29.27 -15.35 8.31
C ALA A 199 27.83 -15.47 7.79
N ASN A 200 27.25 -14.42 7.21
CA ASN A 200 25.89 -14.50 6.66
C ASN A 200 25.81 -15.42 5.43
N LEU A 201 26.84 -15.40 4.57
CA LEU A 201 26.94 -16.32 3.42
C LEU A 201 27.02 -17.78 3.88
N ALA A 202 27.89 -18.07 4.86
CA ALA A 202 28.07 -19.40 5.41
C ALA A 202 26.80 -19.90 6.14
N ALA A 203 26.13 -19.04 6.92
CA ALA A 203 24.87 -19.38 7.58
C ALA A 203 23.77 -19.74 6.55
N PHE A 204 23.64 -18.95 5.48
CA PHE A 204 22.70 -19.24 4.39
C PHE A 204 23.01 -20.59 3.71
N GLN A 205 24.26 -20.83 3.36
CA GLN A 205 24.68 -22.09 2.73
C GLN A 205 24.49 -23.29 3.67
N ALA A 206 24.76 -23.14 4.96
CA ALA A 206 24.53 -24.17 5.96
C ALA A 206 23.04 -24.55 6.05
N GLY A 207 22.14 -23.57 6.00
CA GLY A 207 20.69 -23.81 5.95
C GLY A 207 20.25 -24.56 4.69
N TRP A 208 20.79 -24.17 3.54
CA TRP A 208 20.52 -24.84 2.26
C TRP A 208 21.03 -26.29 2.26
N ASN A 209 22.27 -26.51 2.71
CA ASN A 209 22.88 -27.84 2.83
C ASN A 209 22.17 -28.74 3.87
N PHE A 210 21.66 -28.15 4.95
CA PHE A 210 20.82 -28.88 5.90
C PHE A 210 19.55 -29.38 5.22
N GLY A 211 18.94 -28.56 4.38
CA GLY A 211 17.83 -28.94 3.53
C GLY A 211 18.15 -30.20 2.71
N GLU A 212 19.28 -30.23 1.99
CA GLU A 212 19.70 -31.41 1.22
C GLU A 212 19.89 -32.67 2.09
N THR A 213 20.45 -32.53 3.28
CA THR A 213 20.94 -33.67 4.09
C THR A 213 19.95 -34.21 5.11
N THR A 214 18.97 -33.42 5.56
CA THR A 214 18.01 -33.83 6.59
C THR A 214 16.99 -34.87 6.08
N GLU A 215 16.55 -35.80 6.91
CA GLU A 215 15.43 -36.70 6.57
C GLU A 215 14.06 -36.11 6.94
N ASP A 216 14.04 -35.00 7.69
CA ASP A 216 12.81 -34.33 8.16
C ASP A 216 11.94 -33.80 7.01
N PHE A 217 12.56 -33.53 5.86
CA PHE A 217 11.90 -33.09 4.64
C PHE A 217 12.07 -34.14 3.55
N ALA A 218 11.07 -35.00 3.38
CA ALA A 218 11.04 -36.05 2.37
C ALA A 218 10.89 -35.51 0.93
N VAL A 219 10.41 -34.26 0.78
CA VAL A 219 10.00 -33.67 -0.49
C VAL A 219 10.45 -32.19 -0.53
N SER A 220 11.01 -31.76 -1.66
CA SER A 220 11.09 -30.33 -1.99
C SER A 220 9.98 -29.94 -2.95
N TYR A 221 9.57 -28.68 -2.94
CA TYR A 221 8.46 -28.18 -3.72
C TYR A 221 8.95 -27.30 -4.87
N GLU A 222 8.24 -27.37 -5.98
CA GLU A 222 8.45 -26.49 -7.12
C GLU A 222 7.13 -25.78 -7.45
N VAL A 223 7.17 -24.45 -7.53
CA VAL A 223 6.09 -23.62 -8.07
C VAL A 223 6.57 -23.04 -9.39
N LYS A 224 5.93 -23.42 -10.50
CA LYS A 224 6.33 -22.98 -11.85
C LYS A 224 6.22 -21.45 -12.00
N PRO A 225 6.97 -20.83 -12.91
CA PRO A 225 6.78 -19.41 -13.21
C PRO A 225 5.34 -19.10 -13.61
N ALA A 226 4.84 -17.92 -13.24
CA ALA A 226 3.51 -17.47 -13.60
C ALA A 226 3.43 -17.03 -15.07
N ALA A 227 2.27 -17.22 -15.68
CA ALA A 227 1.99 -16.73 -17.03
C ALA A 227 1.75 -15.20 -17.01
N LEU A 228 2.83 -14.42 -16.94
CA LEU A 228 2.79 -12.97 -16.99
C LEU A 228 2.95 -12.44 -18.43
N PRO A 229 2.33 -11.30 -18.79
CA PRO A 229 2.59 -10.65 -20.08
C PRO A 229 4.09 -10.37 -20.29
N PRO A 230 4.66 -10.55 -21.49
CA PRO A 230 6.09 -10.28 -21.71
C PRO A 230 6.49 -8.84 -21.40
N GLY A 231 7.60 -8.64 -20.70
CA GLY A 231 8.11 -7.30 -20.38
C GLY A 231 9.21 -7.32 -19.32
N THR A 232 9.69 -6.12 -18.96
CA THR A 232 10.62 -5.95 -17.84
C THR A 232 9.82 -5.74 -16.56
N TYR A 233 10.05 -6.60 -15.58
CA TYR A 233 9.38 -6.54 -14.28
C TYR A 233 10.33 -6.14 -13.18
N ARG A 234 9.77 -5.52 -12.14
CA ARG A 234 10.42 -5.35 -10.84
C ARG A 234 9.41 -5.61 -9.74
N ASN A 235 9.88 -6.08 -8.59
CA ASN A 235 9.07 -6.03 -7.39
C ASN A 235 8.93 -4.57 -6.94
N ILE A 236 7.72 -4.14 -6.58
CA ILE A 236 7.45 -2.78 -6.11
C ILE A 236 6.49 -2.80 -4.92
N THR A 237 6.69 -1.90 -3.96
CA THR A 237 5.73 -1.62 -2.88
C THR A 237 4.93 -0.36 -3.20
N GLY A 238 3.75 -0.19 -2.60
CA GLY A 238 2.90 0.96 -2.90
C GLY A 238 3.54 2.32 -2.60
N ASN A 239 4.27 2.45 -1.48
CA ASN A 239 4.99 3.69 -1.17
C ASN A 239 6.10 4.00 -2.19
N LEU A 240 6.81 2.96 -2.65
CA LEU A 240 7.84 3.10 -3.66
C LEU A 240 7.25 3.49 -5.01
N ALA A 241 6.11 2.89 -5.37
CA ALA A 241 5.36 3.23 -6.57
C ALA A 241 4.84 4.67 -6.54
N ILE A 242 4.27 5.14 -5.43
CA ILE A 242 3.87 6.56 -5.27
C ILE A 242 5.08 7.48 -5.45
N ALA A 243 6.23 7.18 -4.84
CA ALA A 243 7.42 8.01 -4.98
C ALA A 243 7.87 8.12 -6.46
N TYR A 244 7.85 7.02 -7.21
CA TYR A 244 8.17 7.05 -8.64
C TYR A 244 7.10 7.71 -9.49
N GLY A 245 5.82 7.49 -9.18
CA GLY A 245 4.72 8.14 -9.89
C GLY A 245 4.72 9.65 -9.71
N LEU A 246 5.10 10.14 -8.53
CA LEU A 246 5.31 11.57 -8.29
C LEU A 246 6.51 12.13 -9.07
N ILE A 247 7.63 11.39 -9.14
CA ILE A 247 8.78 11.78 -9.99
C ILE A 247 8.37 11.81 -11.46
N ALA A 248 7.67 10.78 -11.94
CA ALA A 248 7.16 10.72 -13.31
C ALA A 248 6.21 11.89 -13.58
N GLY A 249 5.26 12.17 -12.69
CA GLY A 249 4.37 13.33 -12.81
C GLY A 249 5.11 14.67 -12.82
N SER A 250 6.20 14.80 -12.06
CA SER A 250 7.08 15.97 -12.08
C SER A 250 7.76 16.15 -13.44
N GLU A 251 8.35 15.09 -13.99
CA GLU A 251 9.00 15.12 -15.31
C GLU A 251 7.98 15.36 -16.44
N LEU A 252 6.82 14.69 -16.40
CA LEU A 252 5.75 14.83 -17.40
C LEU A 252 5.13 16.23 -17.40
N SER A 253 5.00 16.86 -16.23
CA SER A 253 4.48 18.23 -16.10
C SER A 253 5.51 19.33 -16.34
N GLY A 254 6.80 18.97 -16.36
CA GLY A 254 7.91 19.93 -16.40
C GLY A 254 8.07 20.77 -15.13
N LEU A 255 7.35 20.44 -14.05
CA LEU A 255 7.40 21.17 -12.79
C LEU A 255 8.35 20.51 -11.80
N PRO A 256 9.25 21.25 -11.14
CA PRO A 256 10.12 20.66 -10.11
C PRO A 256 9.29 20.20 -8.91
N LEU A 257 9.49 18.95 -8.48
CA LEU A 257 8.82 18.39 -7.32
C LEU A 257 9.35 18.99 -6.01
N PHE A 258 8.44 19.51 -5.17
CA PHE A 258 8.71 19.90 -3.80
C PHE A 258 7.84 19.09 -2.84
N LEU A 259 8.46 18.23 -2.03
CA LEU A 259 7.80 17.51 -0.94
C LEU A 259 8.01 18.26 0.38
N GLY A 260 6.94 18.85 0.93
CA GLY A 260 6.91 19.36 2.31
C GLY A 260 6.18 18.38 3.21
N SER A 261 6.86 17.72 4.15
CA SER A 261 6.26 16.65 4.94
C SER A 261 6.87 16.51 6.34
N TYR A 262 6.11 15.87 7.24
CA TYR A 262 6.56 15.45 8.57
C TYR A 262 6.59 13.91 8.62
N PRO A 263 7.62 13.28 9.19
CA PRO A 263 7.71 11.81 9.23
C PRO A 263 6.57 11.19 10.04
N ILE A 264 5.77 10.33 9.41
CA ILE A 264 4.69 9.59 10.05
C ILE A 264 4.54 8.21 9.41
N THR A 265 4.43 7.15 10.23
CA THR A 265 4.15 5.79 9.74
C THR A 265 2.71 5.70 9.21
N PRO A 266 2.44 5.05 8.07
CA PRO A 266 3.38 4.36 7.17
C PRO A 266 3.88 5.21 5.99
N ALA A 267 3.73 6.54 5.98
CA ALA A 267 4.05 7.40 4.83
C ALA A 267 5.53 7.82 4.71
N SER A 268 6.34 7.70 5.77
CA SER A 268 7.74 8.19 5.79
C SER A 268 8.64 7.63 4.68
N ASP A 269 8.35 6.41 4.18
CA ASP A 269 9.19 5.81 3.14
C ASP A 269 9.11 6.53 1.80
N ILE A 270 8.03 7.26 1.53
CA ILE A 270 7.92 8.13 0.35
C ILE A 270 8.95 9.26 0.45
N LEU A 271 9.07 9.90 1.61
CA LEU A 271 10.09 10.93 1.87
C LEU A 271 11.51 10.34 1.75
N HIS A 272 11.75 9.17 2.35
CA HIS A 272 13.04 8.50 2.26
C HIS A 272 13.44 8.22 0.81
N GLU A 273 12.52 7.71 -0.01
CA GLU A 273 12.82 7.41 -1.41
C GLU A 273 13.04 8.69 -2.22
N LEU A 274 12.14 9.67 -2.15
CA LEU A 274 12.26 10.93 -2.89
C LEU A 274 13.57 11.67 -2.56
N SER A 275 14.04 11.61 -1.32
CA SER A 275 15.29 12.27 -0.88
C SER A 275 16.54 11.77 -1.61
N LYS A 276 16.51 10.55 -2.17
CA LYS A 276 17.61 9.93 -2.93
C LYS A 276 17.66 10.44 -4.38
N HIS A 277 16.57 11.01 -4.87
CA HIS A 277 16.33 11.27 -6.30
C HIS A 277 16.50 12.74 -6.71
N LYS A 278 17.43 13.46 -6.06
CA LYS A 278 17.75 14.88 -6.35
C LYS A 278 18.12 15.15 -7.82
N ARG A 279 18.56 14.13 -8.55
CA ARG A 279 18.89 14.22 -9.99
C ARG A 279 17.69 14.58 -10.86
N PHE A 280 16.47 14.31 -10.41
CA PHE A 280 15.21 14.69 -11.07
C PHE A 280 14.66 16.03 -10.54
N GLY A 281 15.52 16.91 -10.02
CA GLY A 281 15.09 18.19 -9.46
C GLY A 281 14.28 18.12 -8.16
N VAL A 282 14.07 16.92 -7.60
CA VAL A 282 13.30 16.68 -6.38
C VAL A 282 13.91 17.42 -5.19
N ARG A 283 13.07 18.20 -4.49
CA ARG A 283 13.40 18.85 -3.21
C ARG A 283 12.51 18.30 -2.11
N THR A 284 13.12 17.81 -1.04
CA THR A 284 12.43 17.33 0.16
C THR A 284 12.69 18.27 1.31
N PHE A 285 11.63 18.71 1.99
CA PHE A 285 11.66 19.51 3.20
C PHE A 285 10.98 18.74 4.32
N GLN A 286 11.80 18.23 5.25
CA GLN A 286 11.31 17.64 6.49
C GLN A 286 10.98 18.79 7.45
N ALA A 287 9.68 19.04 7.62
CA ALA A 287 9.18 20.10 8.48
C ALA A 287 9.18 19.69 9.96
N GLU A 288 8.98 20.68 10.83
CA GLU A 288 8.81 20.55 12.27
C GLU A 288 7.48 19.88 12.68
N ASP A 289 6.45 20.04 11.85
CA ASP A 289 5.11 19.45 12.02
C ASP A 289 4.37 19.34 10.67
N GLU A 290 3.18 18.73 10.69
CA GLU A 290 2.36 18.53 9.49
C GLU A 290 1.83 19.84 8.89
N ILE A 291 1.58 20.87 9.71
CA ILE A 291 1.06 22.18 9.30
C ILE A 291 2.12 22.91 8.46
N SER A 292 3.34 22.98 8.99
CA SER A 292 4.51 23.57 8.35
C SER A 292 4.87 22.83 7.07
N GLY A 293 4.76 21.49 7.08
CA GLY A 293 4.99 20.66 5.89
C GLY A 293 4.02 20.97 4.75
N VAL A 294 2.70 20.99 5.01
CA VAL A 294 1.72 21.31 3.96
C VAL A 294 1.76 22.78 3.55
N GLY A 295 2.04 23.69 4.49
CA GLY A 295 2.21 25.11 4.21
C GLY A 295 3.39 25.36 3.26
N ALA A 296 4.53 24.70 3.49
CA ALA A 296 5.68 24.77 2.59
C ALA A 296 5.37 24.19 1.21
N ALA A 297 4.64 23.07 1.12
CA ALA A 297 4.23 22.48 -0.15
C ALA A 297 3.30 23.41 -0.95
N LEU A 298 2.30 24.01 -0.30
CA LEU A 298 1.40 24.99 -0.93
C LEU A 298 2.15 26.26 -1.36
N GLY A 299 3.09 26.75 -0.54
CA GLY A 299 3.96 27.87 -0.89
C GLY A 299 4.85 27.58 -2.11
N ALA A 300 5.37 26.35 -2.22
CA ALA A 300 6.12 25.91 -3.39
C ALA A 300 5.24 25.89 -4.65
N ALA A 301 3.98 25.44 -4.54
CA ALA A 301 3.01 25.54 -5.61
C ALA A 301 2.70 27.00 -5.98
N PHE A 302 2.56 27.91 -5.02
CA PHE A 302 2.44 29.34 -5.36
C PHE A 302 3.63 29.85 -6.18
N GLY A 303 4.84 29.36 -5.89
CA GLY A 303 6.08 29.65 -6.62
C GLY A 303 6.29 28.91 -7.95
N GLY A 304 5.31 28.13 -8.43
CA GLY A 304 5.40 27.41 -9.71
C GLY A 304 6.05 26.02 -9.64
N ALA A 305 6.21 25.43 -8.45
CA ALA A 305 6.65 24.05 -8.29
C ALA A 305 5.45 23.08 -8.18
N LEU A 306 5.70 21.78 -8.34
CA LEU A 306 4.73 20.75 -7.99
C LEU A 306 4.77 20.52 -6.47
N GLY A 307 3.82 21.12 -5.75
CA GLY A 307 3.67 20.98 -4.31
C GLY A 307 3.07 19.63 -3.92
N VAL A 308 3.79 18.86 -3.09
CA VAL A 308 3.35 17.57 -2.58
C VAL A 308 3.53 17.51 -1.06
N THR A 309 2.62 16.85 -0.36
CA THR A 309 2.76 16.48 1.05
C THR A 309 2.31 15.04 1.27
N THR A 310 2.94 14.34 2.22
CA THR A 310 2.60 12.96 2.58
C THR A 310 2.21 12.89 4.05
N THR A 311 1.27 12.02 4.40
CA THR A 311 0.78 11.91 5.78
C THR A 311 -0.02 10.63 6.03
N SER A 312 -0.66 10.56 7.20
CA SER A 312 -1.67 9.58 7.58
C SER A 312 -2.77 10.29 8.39
N GLY A 313 -3.85 9.60 8.79
CA GLY A 313 -5.03 10.14 9.48
C GLY A 313 -4.79 11.30 10.47
N PRO A 314 -3.90 11.19 11.49
CA PRO A 314 -3.66 12.30 12.42
C PRO A 314 -3.13 13.57 11.76
N GLY A 315 -2.23 13.40 10.79
CA GLY A 315 -1.67 14.53 10.06
C GLY A 315 -2.64 15.12 9.06
N MET A 316 -3.58 14.33 8.51
CA MET A 316 -4.70 14.88 7.72
C MET A 316 -5.53 15.88 8.54
N VAL A 317 -5.71 15.64 9.84
CA VAL A 317 -6.47 16.55 10.72
C VAL A 317 -5.76 17.90 10.79
N LEU A 318 -4.44 17.87 10.99
CA LEU A 318 -3.62 19.07 11.11
C LEU A 318 -3.51 19.83 9.78
N LYS A 319 -3.53 19.12 8.64
CA LYS A 319 -3.42 19.73 7.31
C LYS A 319 -4.72 20.34 6.79
N ALA A 320 -5.87 20.03 7.40
CA ALA A 320 -7.18 20.40 6.90
C ALA A 320 -7.34 21.90 6.62
N GLU A 321 -6.82 22.77 7.50
CA GLU A 321 -6.88 24.23 7.30
C GLU A 321 -6.09 24.67 6.05
N THR A 322 -4.87 24.17 5.86
CA THR A 322 -4.06 24.52 4.68
C THR A 322 -4.62 23.92 3.40
N ILE A 323 -5.24 22.73 3.45
CA ILE A 323 -5.97 22.18 2.29
C ILE A 323 -7.17 23.08 1.96
N GLY A 324 -7.90 23.58 2.96
CA GLY A 324 -8.94 24.60 2.78
C GLY A 324 -8.41 25.88 2.12
N LEU A 325 -7.22 26.34 2.54
CA LEU A 325 -6.54 27.45 1.88
C LEU A 325 -6.16 27.14 0.42
N ALA A 326 -5.73 25.91 0.11
CA ALA A 326 -5.42 25.48 -1.26
C ALA A 326 -6.68 25.47 -2.14
N VAL A 327 -7.84 25.07 -1.60
CA VAL A 327 -9.14 25.19 -2.30
C VAL A 327 -9.46 26.65 -2.58
N MET A 328 -9.29 27.53 -1.58
CA MET A 328 -9.62 28.95 -1.70
C MET A 328 -8.69 29.71 -2.66
N THR A 329 -7.40 29.38 -2.65
CA THR A 329 -6.38 29.98 -3.54
C THR A 329 -6.32 29.33 -4.92
N GLU A 330 -7.00 28.20 -5.08
CA GLU A 330 -7.06 27.38 -6.29
C GLU A 330 -5.66 27.11 -6.84
N LEU A 331 -4.82 26.53 -5.99
CA LEU A 331 -3.46 26.11 -6.32
C LEU A 331 -3.37 24.58 -6.38
N PRO A 332 -2.53 24.02 -7.27
CA PRO A 332 -2.27 22.59 -7.31
C PRO A 332 -1.55 22.14 -6.04
N LEU A 333 -2.06 21.10 -5.39
CA LEU A 333 -1.41 20.46 -4.24
C LEU A 333 -1.76 18.97 -4.24
N VAL A 334 -0.76 18.09 -4.19
CA VAL A 334 -1.02 16.64 -4.04
C VAL A 334 -0.81 16.25 -2.58
N VAL A 335 -1.84 15.67 -1.96
CA VAL A 335 -1.83 15.20 -0.57
C VAL A 335 -1.95 13.68 -0.59
N ILE A 336 -0.87 12.99 -0.22
CA ILE A 336 -0.88 11.53 -0.09
C ILE A 336 -1.21 11.18 1.35
N ASP A 337 -2.39 10.61 1.57
CA ASP A 337 -2.81 10.06 2.85
C ASP A 337 -2.68 8.54 2.82
N VAL A 338 -1.69 8.03 3.55
CA VAL A 338 -1.49 6.59 3.68
C VAL A 338 -2.21 6.14 4.95
N GLN A 339 -3.47 5.72 4.78
CA GLN A 339 -4.39 5.43 5.88
C GLN A 339 -3.87 4.32 6.79
N ARG A 340 -4.15 4.45 8.09
CA ARG A 340 -3.79 3.47 9.13
C ARG A 340 -4.91 3.41 10.17
N GLY A 341 -4.89 2.40 11.05
CA GLY A 341 -5.93 2.25 12.07
C GLY A 341 -6.07 3.49 12.97
N GLY A 342 -7.28 4.04 13.06
CA GLY A 342 -7.63 5.16 13.94
C GLY A 342 -8.41 4.73 15.19
N PRO A 343 -9.05 5.67 15.92
CA PRO A 343 -8.89 7.14 15.85
C PRO A 343 -7.66 7.63 16.63
N SER A 344 -7.34 8.94 16.53
CA SER A 344 -6.17 9.55 17.18
C SER A 344 -4.88 8.81 16.78
N THR A 345 -3.97 8.48 17.70
CA THR A 345 -2.79 7.67 17.39
C THR A 345 -3.16 6.32 16.76
N GLY A 346 -4.26 5.71 17.25
CA GLY A 346 -4.81 4.46 16.77
C GLY A 346 -3.80 3.31 16.77
N LEU A 347 -3.69 2.64 15.63
CA LEU A 347 -2.83 1.48 15.37
C LEU A 347 -1.85 1.82 14.22
N PRO A 348 -0.71 2.49 14.50
CA PRO A 348 0.15 3.05 13.47
C PRO A 348 0.68 2.05 12.43
N THR A 349 0.78 0.78 12.80
CA THR A 349 1.31 -0.31 11.96
C THR A 349 0.22 -1.18 11.33
N LYS A 350 -1.05 -0.82 11.50
CA LYS A 350 -2.20 -1.61 11.00
C LYS A 350 -2.96 -0.85 9.93
N THR A 351 -3.44 -1.59 8.95
CA THR A 351 -4.20 -1.04 7.82
C THR A 351 -5.65 -0.78 8.20
N GLU A 352 -6.21 0.32 7.69
CA GLU A 352 -7.62 0.67 7.81
C GLU A 352 -7.97 1.66 6.69
N GLN A 353 -9.25 1.77 6.33
CA GLN A 353 -9.73 2.66 5.27
C GLN A 353 -10.76 3.65 5.80
N ALA A 354 -10.46 4.29 6.94
CA ALA A 354 -11.42 5.06 7.72
C ALA A 354 -11.32 6.58 7.53
N ASP A 355 -10.54 7.07 6.57
CA ASP A 355 -10.33 8.51 6.39
C ASP A 355 -11.14 9.12 5.22
N LEU A 356 -11.94 8.34 4.50
CA LEU A 356 -12.72 8.80 3.32
C LEU A 356 -13.65 9.99 3.62
N LEU A 357 -14.51 9.89 4.63
CA LEU A 357 -15.41 11.00 4.96
C LEU A 357 -14.66 12.23 5.44
N MET A 358 -13.52 12.03 6.12
CA MET A 358 -12.66 13.14 6.54
C MET A 358 -11.94 13.79 5.35
N ALA A 359 -11.52 13.01 4.36
CA ALA A 359 -10.98 13.53 3.11
C ALA A 359 -12.02 14.34 2.33
N LEU A 360 -13.31 13.96 2.39
CA LEU A 360 -14.39 14.69 1.71
C LEU A 360 -14.90 15.90 2.49
N TYR A 361 -15.03 15.80 3.81
CA TYR A 361 -15.78 16.75 4.63
C TYR A 361 -15.03 17.27 5.86
N GLY A 362 -13.75 16.94 6.03
CA GLY A 362 -12.93 17.32 7.19
C GLY A 362 -12.46 18.78 7.21
N ARG A 363 -13.00 19.63 6.34
CA ARG A 363 -12.64 21.05 6.17
C ARG A 363 -13.85 21.93 6.44
N ASN A 364 -13.64 23.18 6.85
CA ASN A 364 -14.73 24.12 7.09
C ASN A 364 -15.32 24.68 5.79
N GLY A 365 -16.64 24.88 5.77
CA GLY A 365 -17.38 25.42 4.62
C GLY A 365 -17.39 24.50 3.40
N GLU A 366 -18.01 24.97 2.31
CA GLU A 366 -18.07 24.27 1.03
C GLU A 366 -16.69 24.26 0.35
N SER A 367 -15.93 23.20 0.59
CA SER A 367 -14.51 23.08 0.21
C SER A 367 -14.22 21.74 -0.50
N PRO A 368 -14.76 21.58 -1.73
CA PRO A 368 -14.65 20.33 -2.47
C PRO A 368 -13.23 20.09 -2.98
N VAL A 369 -12.80 18.83 -2.95
CA VAL A 369 -11.48 18.39 -3.43
C VAL A 369 -11.62 17.05 -4.16
N PRO A 370 -10.85 16.77 -5.22
CA PRO A 370 -10.81 15.45 -5.80
C PRO A 370 -10.18 14.44 -4.84
N VAL A 371 -10.72 13.23 -4.81
CA VAL A 371 -10.23 12.14 -3.95
C VAL A 371 -10.05 10.88 -4.80
N LEU A 372 -8.83 10.34 -4.79
CA LEU A 372 -8.42 9.16 -5.52
C LEU A 372 -8.00 8.04 -4.56
N ALA A 373 -8.06 6.78 -4.98
CA ALA A 373 -7.55 5.64 -4.23
C ALA A 373 -6.95 4.57 -5.17
N PRO A 374 -5.68 4.17 -4.99
CA PRO A 374 -5.09 3.08 -5.77
C PRO A 374 -5.71 1.73 -5.42
N ARG A 375 -5.71 0.80 -6.37
CA ARG A 375 -6.22 -0.57 -6.18
C ARG A 375 -5.14 -1.60 -5.80
N SER A 376 -3.88 -1.34 -6.11
CA SER A 376 -2.76 -2.26 -5.87
C SER A 376 -1.43 -1.52 -5.66
N PRO A 377 -0.38 -2.19 -5.15
CA PRO A 377 0.95 -1.59 -5.03
C PRO A 377 1.53 -1.05 -6.34
N GLY A 378 1.24 -1.67 -7.49
CA GLY A 378 1.63 -1.16 -8.81
C GLY A 378 0.79 0.05 -9.25
N ASP A 379 -0.53 0.00 -9.05
CA ASP A 379 -1.47 1.08 -9.40
C ASP A 379 -1.20 2.39 -8.64
N CYS A 380 -0.50 2.31 -7.50
CA CYS A 380 0.03 3.46 -6.77
C CYS A 380 0.94 4.37 -7.63
N PHE A 381 1.61 3.84 -8.66
CA PHE A 381 2.38 4.64 -9.61
C PHE A 381 1.44 5.47 -10.50
N ASP A 382 0.47 4.81 -11.13
CA ASP A 382 -0.47 5.46 -12.06
C ASP A 382 -1.38 6.46 -11.36
N ILE A 383 -1.83 6.16 -10.14
CA ILE A 383 -2.70 7.07 -9.37
C ILE A 383 -1.96 8.35 -8.97
N ALA A 384 -0.64 8.29 -8.74
CA ALA A 384 0.15 9.46 -8.41
C ALA A 384 0.31 10.38 -9.63
N ILE A 385 0.51 9.81 -10.83
CA ILE A 385 0.52 10.57 -12.09
C ILE A 385 -0.85 11.21 -12.33
N GLU A 386 -1.94 10.46 -12.13
CA GLU A 386 -3.31 10.97 -12.26
C GLU A 386 -3.60 12.10 -11.27
N ALA A 387 -3.13 11.98 -10.02
CA ALA A 387 -3.25 13.05 -9.03
C ALA A 387 -2.53 14.33 -9.47
N VAL A 388 -1.33 14.21 -10.03
CA VAL A 388 -0.58 15.36 -10.57
C VAL A 388 -1.31 15.97 -11.76
N ARG A 389 -1.83 15.15 -12.68
CA ARG A 389 -2.61 15.61 -13.83
C ARG A 389 -3.84 16.39 -13.38
N ILE A 390 -4.64 15.86 -12.46
CA ILE A 390 -5.86 16.52 -11.97
C ILE A 390 -5.49 17.80 -11.19
N ALA A 391 -4.53 17.73 -10.26
CA ALA A 391 -4.15 18.86 -9.43
C ALA A 391 -3.70 20.05 -10.27
N THR A 392 -2.86 19.78 -11.28
CA THR A 392 -2.41 20.78 -12.23
C THR A 392 -3.58 21.22 -13.10
N THR A 393 -4.17 20.37 -13.94
CA THR A 393 -5.24 20.74 -14.89
C THR A 393 -6.35 21.60 -14.26
N TYR A 394 -6.85 21.20 -13.09
CA TYR A 394 -7.99 21.87 -12.42
C TYR A 394 -7.57 22.89 -11.35
N ARG A 395 -6.27 23.09 -11.13
CA ARG A 395 -5.70 24.02 -10.14
C ARG A 395 -6.40 23.87 -8.78
N THR A 396 -6.26 22.68 -8.21
CA THR A 396 -6.98 22.28 -6.98
C THR A 396 -6.13 21.31 -6.14
N PRO A 397 -6.29 21.27 -4.81
CA PRO A 397 -5.72 20.19 -4.01
C PRO A 397 -6.38 18.85 -4.33
N VAL A 398 -5.60 17.80 -4.52
CA VAL A 398 -6.04 16.41 -4.74
C VAL A 398 -5.57 15.54 -3.59
N ILE A 399 -6.46 14.73 -3.03
CA ILE A 399 -6.14 13.76 -1.98
C ILE A 399 -6.05 12.36 -2.60
N VAL A 400 -4.96 11.65 -2.32
CA VAL A 400 -4.80 10.22 -2.66
C VAL A 400 -4.87 9.42 -1.37
N LEU A 401 -5.92 8.60 -1.24
CA LEU A 401 -6.15 7.67 -0.14
C LEU A 401 -5.51 6.32 -0.44
N SER A 402 -4.24 6.16 -0.08
CA SER A 402 -3.60 4.84 0.03
C SER A 402 -3.92 4.22 1.40
N ASP A 403 -3.38 3.05 1.70
CA ASP A 403 -3.51 2.41 3.01
C ASP A 403 -2.26 1.62 3.39
N GLY A 404 -2.14 1.31 4.68
CA GLY A 404 -0.99 0.58 5.22
C GLY A 404 -0.78 -0.81 4.60
N TYR A 405 -1.82 -1.40 4.02
CA TYR A 405 -1.72 -2.67 3.30
C TYR A 405 -1.03 -2.46 1.94
N LEU A 406 -1.47 -1.51 1.12
CA LEU A 406 -0.83 -1.18 -0.15
C LEU A 406 0.59 -0.62 0.03
N ALA A 407 0.79 0.22 1.05
CA ALA A 407 2.06 0.88 1.32
C ALA A 407 3.21 -0.10 1.53
N ASN A 408 2.93 -1.19 2.26
CA ASN A 408 3.91 -2.20 2.66
C ASN A 408 3.86 -3.46 1.79
N GLY A 409 2.70 -3.77 1.19
CA GLY A 409 2.54 -4.90 0.29
C GLY A 409 3.32 -4.70 -1.00
N SER A 410 3.75 -5.80 -1.60
CA SER A 410 4.50 -5.82 -2.85
C SER A 410 3.88 -6.74 -3.88
N GLU A 411 4.03 -6.39 -5.16
CA GLU A 411 3.65 -7.23 -6.30
C GLU A 411 4.68 -7.08 -7.43
N PRO A 412 4.75 -8.05 -8.37
CA PRO A 412 5.48 -7.88 -9.62
C PRO A 412 4.83 -6.78 -10.45
N TRP A 413 5.58 -5.70 -10.67
CA TRP A 413 5.14 -4.58 -11.47
C TRP A 413 5.88 -4.54 -12.80
N ARG A 414 5.12 -4.56 -13.88
CA ARG A 414 5.63 -4.36 -15.24
C ARG A 414 6.02 -2.90 -15.38
N ILE A 415 7.30 -2.66 -15.64
CA ILE A 415 7.81 -1.29 -15.82
C ILE A 415 7.19 -0.74 -17.11
N PRO A 416 6.48 0.41 -17.05
CA PRO A 416 5.91 1.03 -18.23
C PRO A 416 7.00 1.62 -19.10
N GLU A 417 6.75 1.66 -20.40
CA GLU A 417 7.59 2.41 -21.33
C GLU A 417 7.38 3.91 -21.09
N VAL A 418 8.47 4.68 -21.02
CA VAL A 418 8.41 6.12 -20.70
C VAL A 418 7.55 6.87 -21.72
N ASP A 419 7.67 6.52 -23.00
CA ASP A 419 6.92 7.15 -24.09
C ASP A 419 5.42 6.78 -24.09
N SER A 420 5.00 5.80 -23.28
CA SER A 420 3.58 5.44 -23.12
C SER A 420 2.88 6.19 -21.98
N LEU A 421 3.64 6.95 -21.18
CA LEU A 421 3.07 7.72 -20.08
C LEU A 421 2.24 8.91 -20.62
N PRO A 422 1.16 9.29 -19.93
CA PRO A 422 0.29 10.37 -20.39
C PRO A 422 1.00 11.73 -20.34
N GLU A 423 0.73 12.58 -21.33
CA GLU A 423 1.21 13.97 -21.33
C GLU A 423 0.49 14.78 -20.24
N ILE A 424 1.23 15.61 -19.50
CA ILE A 424 0.67 16.55 -18.52
C ILE A 424 1.03 17.96 -18.93
N ARG A 425 0.08 18.67 -19.53
CA ARG A 425 0.30 20.06 -19.95
C ARG A 425 0.08 21.03 -18.79
N VAL A 426 1.08 21.87 -18.52
CA VAL A 426 0.99 22.95 -17.53
C VAL A 426 1.35 24.29 -18.16
N ASP A 427 0.35 25.17 -18.26
CA ASP A 427 0.55 26.54 -18.73
C ASP A 427 0.53 27.55 -17.57
N PHE A 428 1.58 28.36 -17.47
CA PHE A 428 1.59 29.53 -16.59
C PHE A 428 1.04 30.75 -17.35
N ALA A 429 0.36 31.64 -16.62
CA ALA A 429 0.03 32.94 -17.16
C ALA A 429 1.32 33.71 -17.49
N SER A 430 1.41 34.23 -18.71
CA SER A 430 2.60 34.92 -19.24
C SER A 430 2.36 36.42 -19.51
N GLY A 431 1.12 36.88 -19.40
CA GLY A 431 0.73 38.27 -19.61
C GLY A 431 -0.72 38.55 -19.20
N PRO A 432 -1.15 39.83 -19.24
CA PRO A 432 -2.53 40.22 -18.99
C PRO A 432 -3.54 39.45 -19.83
N ASN A 433 -4.72 39.20 -19.29
CA ASN A 433 -5.74 38.31 -19.88
C ASN A 433 -7.12 38.98 -20.02
N SER A 434 -7.19 40.30 -19.86
CA SER A 434 -8.39 41.11 -20.13
C SER A 434 -8.18 42.04 -21.32
N GLU A 435 -9.28 42.56 -21.85
CA GLU A 435 -9.29 43.49 -23.00
C GLU A 435 -8.62 44.85 -22.67
N ASP A 436 -8.64 45.27 -21.41
CA ASP A 436 -8.03 46.52 -20.94
C ASP A 436 -6.53 46.37 -20.56
N GLY A 437 -5.94 45.20 -20.83
CA GLY A 437 -4.53 44.94 -20.56
C GLY A 437 -4.21 44.74 -19.07
N THR A 438 -5.21 44.36 -18.26
CA THR A 438 -5.03 43.99 -16.85
C THR A 438 -5.01 42.47 -16.66
N PHE A 439 -4.43 42.01 -15.55
CA PHE A 439 -4.46 40.60 -15.18
C PHE A 439 -5.63 40.32 -14.25
N GLN A 440 -6.51 39.41 -14.67
CA GLN A 440 -7.65 38.90 -13.91
C GLN A 440 -7.31 37.51 -13.35
N PRO A 441 -6.85 37.42 -12.09
CA PRO A 441 -6.35 36.18 -11.51
C PRO A 441 -7.42 35.11 -11.29
N TYR A 442 -8.71 35.44 -11.36
CA TYR A 442 -9.83 34.48 -11.24
C TYR A 442 -10.67 34.39 -12.51
N LEU A 443 -10.14 34.84 -13.65
CA LEU A 443 -10.77 34.56 -14.95
C LEU A 443 -10.83 33.04 -15.14
N ARG A 444 -11.98 32.51 -15.55
CA ARG A 444 -12.21 31.06 -15.61
C ARG A 444 -11.90 30.51 -16.99
N ASP A 445 -11.12 29.44 -17.02
CA ASP A 445 -11.08 28.57 -18.18
C ASP A 445 -12.48 27.94 -18.41
N PRO A 446 -13.03 27.99 -19.63
CA PRO A 446 -14.41 27.55 -19.88
C PRO A 446 -14.62 26.04 -19.77
N GLU A 447 -13.56 25.23 -19.91
CA GLU A 447 -13.65 23.77 -19.89
C GLU A 447 -13.43 23.22 -18.47
N THR A 448 -12.39 23.72 -17.80
CA THR A 448 -11.91 23.24 -16.51
C THR A 448 -12.37 24.10 -15.34
N LEU A 449 -12.84 25.33 -15.58
CA LEU A 449 -13.10 26.37 -14.55
C LEU A 449 -11.87 26.73 -13.70
N ALA A 450 -10.69 26.27 -14.09
CA ALA A 450 -9.44 26.63 -13.44
C ALA A 450 -9.15 28.12 -13.64
N ARG A 451 -8.48 28.72 -12.65
CA ARG A 451 -7.94 30.06 -12.76
C ARG A 451 -6.53 30.05 -13.38
N PRO A 452 -6.08 31.15 -14.01
CA PRO A 452 -4.71 31.30 -14.44
C PRO A 452 -3.73 31.19 -13.26
N TRP A 453 -2.65 30.43 -13.46
CA TRP A 453 -1.57 30.31 -12.49
C TRP A 453 -0.42 31.21 -12.91
N ALA A 454 -0.26 32.34 -12.21
CA ALA A 454 0.83 33.28 -12.42
C ALA A 454 1.90 33.09 -11.35
N VAL A 455 3.16 32.97 -11.77
CA VAL A 455 4.30 32.80 -10.86
C VAL A 455 4.74 34.17 -10.34
N PRO A 456 5.04 34.31 -9.03
CA PRO A 456 5.57 35.55 -8.48
C PRO A 456 6.83 36.02 -9.21
N GLY A 457 6.89 37.33 -9.50
CA GLY A 457 7.99 37.96 -10.23
C GLY A 457 7.77 38.09 -11.73
N THR A 458 6.67 37.56 -12.29
CA THR A 458 6.28 37.80 -13.69
C THR A 458 5.70 39.22 -13.86
N PRO A 459 6.31 40.10 -14.69
CA PRO A 459 5.85 41.48 -14.86
C PRO A 459 4.41 41.58 -15.38
N GLY A 460 3.62 42.49 -14.81
CA GLY A 460 2.25 42.77 -15.25
C GLY A 460 1.20 41.76 -14.77
N LEU A 461 1.60 40.78 -13.93
CA LEU A 461 0.74 39.78 -13.33
C LEU A 461 0.63 39.93 -11.80
N GLU A 462 0.90 41.13 -11.28
CA GLU A 462 0.82 41.40 -9.85
C GLU A 462 -0.59 41.12 -9.33
N HIS A 463 -0.74 40.16 -8.42
CA HIS A 463 -2.05 39.75 -7.90
C HIS A 463 -1.94 39.25 -6.45
N ARG A 464 -3.10 39.15 -5.78
CA ARG A 464 -3.18 38.66 -4.40
C ARG A 464 -4.15 37.50 -4.27
N VAL A 465 -3.62 36.31 -4.01
CA VAL A 465 -4.39 35.17 -3.51
C VAL A 465 -4.31 35.09 -1.98
N GLY A 466 -5.31 34.48 -1.35
CA GLY A 466 -5.37 34.30 0.11
C GLY A 466 -6.67 33.65 0.54
N GLY A 467 -6.88 33.48 1.85
CA GLY A 467 -8.02 32.73 2.39
C GLY A 467 -9.35 33.48 2.47
N ILE A 468 -9.39 34.78 2.18
CA ILE A 468 -10.63 35.59 2.20
C ILE A 468 -11.30 35.50 0.83
N GLU A 469 -12.63 35.39 0.81
CA GLU A 469 -13.43 35.32 -0.42
C GLU A 469 -13.06 36.40 -1.44
N LYS A 470 -13.00 35.98 -2.70
CA LYS A 470 -12.50 36.78 -3.80
C LYS A 470 -13.59 37.10 -4.81
N SER A 471 -13.58 38.32 -5.33
CA SER A 471 -14.41 38.70 -6.45
C SER A 471 -14.08 37.82 -7.66
N ASP A 472 -15.12 37.37 -8.35
CA ASP A 472 -14.97 36.76 -9.68
C ASP A 472 -14.09 37.66 -10.56
N ARG A 473 -13.25 37.01 -11.38
CA ARG A 473 -12.25 37.62 -12.26
C ARG A 473 -11.13 38.41 -11.57
N THR A 474 -11.44 39.50 -10.87
CA THR A 474 -10.42 40.46 -10.40
C THR A 474 -9.60 39.94 -9.22
N GLY A 475 -10.16 39.05 -8.40
CA GLY A 475 -9.47 38.55 -7.21
C GLY A 475 -9.38 39.55 -6.04
N ASP A 476 -10.11 40.65 -6.09
CA ASP A 476 -10.28 41.58 -4.97
C ASP A 476 -11.05 40.92 -3.83
N ILE A 477 -10.94 41.45 -2.61
CA ILE A 477 -11.75 40.95 -1.50
C ILE A 477 -13.22 41.29 -1.76
N SER A 478 -14.11 40.31 -1.64
CA SER A 478 -15.55 40.50 -1.81
C SER A 478 -16.34 39.84 -0.70
N TYR A 479 -17.25 40.60 -0.10
CA TYR A 479 -18.24 40.12 0.87
C TYR A 479 -19.67 40.13 0.29
N ALA A 480 -19.79 40.36 -1.02
CA ALA A 480 -21.09 40.44 -1.68
C ALA A 480 -21.73 39.04 -1.72
N PRO A 481 -22.98 38.87 -1.24
CA PRO A 481 -23.62 37.55 -1.16
C PRO A 481 -23.70 36.82 -2.52
N ALA A 482 -24.02 37.56 -3.59
CA ALA A 482 -24.10 36.99 -4.94
C ALA A 482 -22.75 36.49 -5.47
N ASN A 483 -21.66 37.19 -5.13
CA ASN A 483 -20.31 36.75 -5.48
C ASN A 483 -19.94 35.47 -4.72
N HIS A 484 -20.25 35.42 -3.42
CA HIS A 484 -19.98 34.23 -2.61
C HIS A 484 -20.71 33.00 -3.14
N ASP A 485 -22.02 33.10 -3.44
CA ASP A 485 -22.78 31.99 -4.04
C ASP A 485 -22.18 31.55 -5.38
N LEU A 486 -21.85 32.49 -6.26
CA LEU A 486 -21.22 32.21 -7.55
C LEU A 486 -19.90 31.45 -7.38
N MET A 487 -19.00 31.96 -6.54
CA MET A 487 -17.65 31.40 -6.37
C MET A 487 -17.68 30.05 -5.67
N VAL A 488 -18.57 29.84 -4.69
CA VAL A 488 -18.81 28.53 -4.07
C VAL A 488 -19.29 27.51 -5.10
N ARG A 489 -20.33 27.84 -5.88
CA ARG A 489 -20.85 26.95 -6.93
C ARG A 489 -19.82 26.67 -8.01
N THR A 490 -18.99 27.66 -8.36
CA THR A 490 -17.93 27.52 -9.36
C THR A 490 -16.87 26.52 -8.88
N ARG A 491 -16.43 26.62 -7.63
CA ARG A 491 -15.48 25.65 -7.04
C ARG A 491 -16.07 24.23 -7.00
N GLN A 492 -17.35 24.08 -6.68
CA GLN A 492 -18.02 22.78 -6.74
C GLN A 492 -18.12 22.24 -8.17
N ALA A 493 -18.62 23.05 -9.11
CA ALA A 493 -18.77 22.68 -10.51
C ALA A 493 -17.43 22.30 -11.17
N LYS A 494 -16.33 22.93 -10.73
CA LYS A 494 -14.97 22.58 -11.13
C LYS A 494 -14.63 21.14 -10.75
N ILE A 495 -14.90 20.75 -9.50
CA ILE A 495 -14.60 19.38 -9.03
C ILE A 495 -15.53 18.37 -9.69
N ASP A 496 -16.83 18.67 -9.78
CA ASP A 496 -17.79 17.79 -10.45
C ASP A 496 -17.44 17.61 -11.94
N GLY A 497 -16.92 18.66 -12.58
CA GLY A 497 -16.52 18.66 -13.98
C GLY A 497 -15.40 17.67 -14.33
N ILE A 498 -14.55 17.31 -13.36
CA ILE A 498 -13.49 16.30 -13.53
C ILE A 498 -14.06 14.95 -13.98
N ALA A 499 -15.32 14.65 -13.65
CA ALA A 499 -15.98 13.40 -14.06
C ALA A 499 -16.04 13.22 -15.59
N ARG A 500 -15.91 14.30 -16.37
CA ARG A 500 -15.85 14.24 -17.86
C ARG A 500 -14.51 13.75 -18.39
N ASP A 501 -13.46 13.90 -17.59
CA ASP A 501 -12.07 13.61 -17.97
C ASP A 501 -11.56 12.30 -17.36
N ILE A 502 -12.43 11.56 -16.67
CA ILE A 502 -12.10 10.25 -16.08
C ILE A 502 -12.83 9.16 -16.85
N ALA A 503 -12.17 8.00 -16.96
CA ALA A 503 -12.77 6.84 -17.60
C ALA A 503 -14.04 6.38 -16.84
N PRO A 504 -15.05 5.85 -17.55
CA PRO A 504 -16.17 5.15 -16.92
C PRO A 504 -15.69 4.04 -15.98
N LEU A 505 -16.49 3.70 -14.97
CA LEU A 505 -16.25 2.53 -14.14
C LEU A 505 -16.34 1.27 -15.01
N GLU A 506 -15.23 0.54 -15.08
CA GLU A 506 -15.16 -0.80 -15.64
C GLU A 506 -15.72 -1.82 -14.66
N VAL A 507 -16.52 -2.76 -15.18
CA VAL A 507 -17.08 -3.87 -14.42
C VAL A 507 -16.54 -5.17 -15.01
N ASP A 508 -15.90 -5.99 -14.18
CA ASP A 508 -15.57 -7.36 -14.49
C ASP A 508 -16.83 -8.20 -14.31
N ASP A 509 -17.54 -8.41 -15.41
CA ASP A 509 -18.72 -9.26 -15.53
C ASP A 509 -18.63 -10.04 -16.86
N PRO A 510 -17.92 -11.17 -16.87
CA PRO A 510 -17.51 -11.83 -18.11
C PRO A 510 -18.68 -12.44 -18.89
N ASP A 511 -19.73 -12.88 -18.18
CA ASP A 511 -20.92 -13.49 -18.76
C ASP A 511 -22.06 -12.47 -18.96
N GLY A 512 -22.01 -11.34 -18.24
CA GLY A 512 -22.97 -10.23 -18.36
C GLY A 512 -24.34 -10.52 -17.76
N ASP A 513 -24.46 -11.58 -16.94
CA ASP A 513 -25.69 -12.08 -16.34
C ASP A 513 -25.61 -12.21 -14.81
N ALA A 514 -24.65 -11.54 -14.19
CA ALA A 514 -24.49 -11.52 -12.74
C ALA A 514 -25.61 -10.75 -12.03
N ASP A 515 -26.14 -11.32 -10.94
CA ASP A 515 -27.20 -10.64 -10.15
C ASP A 515 -26.61 -9.75 -9.04
N VAL A 516 -25.39 -10.06 -8.59
CA VAL A 516 -24.70 -9.38 -7.48
C VAL A 516 -23.46 -8.66 -7.99
N LEU A 517 -23.32 -7.37 -7.68
CA LEU A 517 -22.09 -6.60 -7.86
C LEU A 517 -21.34 -6.48 -6.54
N VAL A 518 -20.07 -6.84 -6.51
CA VAL A 518 -19.16 -6.49 -5.41
C VAL A 518 -18.35 -5.26 -5.79
N LEU A 519 -18.59 -4.16 -5.09
CA LEU A 519 -17.94 -2.87 -5.35
C LEU A 519 -16.92 -2.55 -4.25
N GLY A 520 -15.65 -2.42 -4.64
CA GLY A 520 -14.54 -2.10 -3.73
C GLY A 520 -13.91 -0.73 -3.97
N TRP A 521 -13.01 -0.35 -3.05
CA TRP A 521 -12.07 0.76 -3.22
C TRP A 521 -10.78 0.53 -2.40
N GLY A 522 -9.70 1.23 -2.76
CA GLY A 522 -8.40 1.11 -2.07
C GLY A 522 -7.83 -0.32 -2.09
N GLY A 523 -7.11 -0.71 -1.03
CA GLY A 523 -6.50 -2.03 -0.86
C GLY A 523 -7.44 -3.23 -0.73
N THR A 524 -8.76 -3.07 -0.80
CA THR A 524 -9.71 -4.21 -0.79
C THR A 524 -9.77 -4.97 -2.11
N TYR A 525 -9.25 -4.38 -3.21
CA TYR A 525 -9.34 -4.90 -4.57
C TYR A 525 -8.96 -6.37 -4.66
N GLY A 526 -7.79 -6.73 -4.13
CA GLY A 526 -7.26 -8.07 -4.26
C GLY A 526 -8.04 -9.11 -3.46
N SER A 527 -8.54 -8.73 -2.27
CA SER A 527 -9.38 -9.61 -1.44
C SER A 527 -10.73 -9.87 -2.09
N ILE A 528 -11.35 -8.81 -2.63
CA ILE A 528 -12.60 -8.90 -3.39
C ILE A 528 -12.41 -9.79 -4.61
N GLY A 529 -11.38 -9.55 -5.42
CA GLY A 529 -11.17 -10.35 -6.63
C GLY A 529 -10.88 -11.81 -6.34
N ALA A 530 -10.12 -12.13 -5.29
CA ALA A 530 -9.87 -13.52 -4.92
C ALA A 530 -11.16 -14.23 -4.47
N ALA A 531 -12.02 -13.53 -3.73
CA ALA A 531 -13.33 -14.04 -3.31
C ALA A 531 -14.28 -14.24 -4.49
N VAL A 532 -14.41 -13.25 -5.37
CA VAL A 532 -15.22 -13.31 -6.59
C VAL A 532 -14.79 -14.46 -7.50
N ARG A 533 -13.48 -14.63 -7.74
CA ARG A 533 -12.94 -15.78 -8.50
C ARG A 533 -13.33 -17.11 -7.85
N ARG A 534 -13.30 -17.21 -6.52
CA ARG A 534 -13.67 -18.43 -5.79
C ARG A 534 -15.17 -18.74 -5.92
N VAL A 535 -16.04 -17.74 -5.81
CA VAL A 535 -17.49 -17.89 -5.97
C VAL A 535 -17.87 -18.26 -7.40
N ARG A 536 -17.28 -17.59 -8.41
CA ARG A 536 -17.49 -17.93 -9.83
C ARG A 536 -17.08 -19.36 -10.16
N ARG A 537 -15.94 -19.83 -9.63
CA ARG A 537 -15.50 -21.23 -9.80
C ARG A 537 -16.46 -22.24 -9.18
N ALA A 538 -17.24 -21.83 -8.18
CA ALA A 538 -18.29 -22.65 -7.56
C ALA A 538 -19.65 -22.55 -8.30
N GLY A 539 -19.73 -21.75 -9.38
CA GLY A 539 -20.93 -21.56 -10.18
C GLY A 539 -21.78 -20.33 -9.81
N GLY A 540 -21.31 -19.47 -8.90
CA GLY A 540 -22.05 -18.26 -8.50
C GLY A 540 -21.98 -17.14 -9.54
N ARG A 541 -23.10 -16.45 -9.74
CA ARG A 541 -23.26 -15.32 -10.67
C ARG A 541 -22.97 -13.99 -9.97
N VAL A 542 -21.74 -13.50 -10.09
CA VAL A 542 -21.28 -12.30 -9.38
C VAL A 542 -20.34 -11.46 -10.25
N ALA A 543 -20.55 -10.14 -10.28
CA ALA A 543 -19.71 -9.13 -10.91
C ALA A 543 -18.78 -8.45 -9.89
N GLN A 544 -17.68 -7.87 -10.37
CA GLN A 544 -16.78 -7.05 -9.57
C GLN A 544 -16.53 -5.70 -10.23
N ALA A 545 -16.53 -4.63 -9.45
CA ALA A 545 -16.02 -3.33 -9.87
C ALA A 545 -15.19 -2.69 -8.75
N HIS A 546 -14.29 -1.76 -9.11
CA HIS A 546 -13.41 -1.12 -8.13
C HIS A 546 -13.21 0.37 -8.43
N LEU A 547 -13.47 1.22 -7.46
CA LEU A 547 -13.36 2.67 -7.61
C LEU A 547 -11.93 3.15 -7.39
N ARG A 548 -11.38 3.83 -8.40
CA ARG A 548 -10.14 4.63 -8.29
C ARG A 548 -10.41 6.11 -8.03
N HIS A 549 -11.57 6.59 -8.44
CA HIS A 549 -12.05 7.97 -8.25
C HIS A 549 -13.22 7.95 -7.26
N LEU A 550 -13.04 8.59 -6.11
CA LEU A 550 -14.03 8.65 -5.03
C LEU A 550 -14.72 10.01 -4.96
N ASN A 551 -14.05 11.06 -5.47
CA ASN A 551 -14.67 12.34 -5.73
C ASN A 551 -13.98 13.07 -6.91
N PRO A 552 -14.72 13.47 -7.95
CA PRO A 552 -16.06 12.97 -8.25
C PRO A 552 -16.02 11.46 -8.56
N PHE A 553 -17.18 10.80 -8.46
CA PHE A 553 -17.33 9.43 -8.94
C PHE A 553 -17.34 9.36 -10.48
N PRO A 554 -17.02 8.19 -11.08
CA PRO A 554 -17.24 7.97 -12.51
C PRO A 554 -18.68 8.25 -12.93
N ALA A 555 -18.87 8.89 -14.08
CA ALA A 555 -20.19 9.37 -14.53
C ALA A 555 -21.24 8.24 -14.67
N ASN A 556 -20.82 7.03 -15.05
CA ASN A 556 -21.70 5.87 -15.21
C ASN A 556 -22.01 5.12 -13.90
N LEU A 557 -21.43 5.51 -12.75
CA LEU A 557 -21.56 4.73 -11.51
C LEU A 557 -23.02 4.49 -11.12
N GLY A 558 -23.88 5.50 -11.24
CA GLY A 558 -25.30 5.36 -10.91
C GLY A 558 -26.06 4.39 -11.81
N GLU A 559 -25.65 4.25 -13.07
CA GLU A 559 -26.23 3.25 -14.00
C GLU A 559 -25.73 1.86 -13.66
N VAL A 560 -24.41 1.71 -13.45
CA VAL A 560 -23.78 0.44 -13.03
C VAL A 560 -24.45 -0.09 -11.76
N LEU A 561 -24.58 0.73 -10.71
CA LEU A 561 -25.18 0.30 -9.45
C LEU A 561 -26.63 -0.19 -9.58
N ARG A 562 -27.40 0.35 -10.52
CA ARG A 562 -28.80 -0.03 -10.76
C ARG A 562 -28.94 -1.23 -11.71
N GLY A 563 -27.86 -1.59 -12.41
CA GLY A 563 -27.83 -2.74 -13.32
C GLY A 563 -27.80 -4.09 -12.61
N TYR A 564 -27.57 -4.11 -11.30
CA TYR A 564 -27.47 -5.33 -10.49
C TYR A 564 -28.57 -5.35 -9.41
N ASP A 565 -29.09 -6.54 -9.10
CA ASP A 565 -30.15 -6.72 -8.10
C ASP A 565 -29.67 -6.40 -6.69
N ARG A 566 -28.40 -6.71 -6.40
CA ARG A 566 -27.72 -6.40 -5.14
C ARG A 566 -26.33 -5.83 -5.37
N VAL A 567 -25.97 -4.85 -4.56
CA VAL A 567 -24.60 -4.30 -4.52
C VAL A 567 -24.00 -4.56 -3.14
N LEU A 568 -22.97 -5.38 -3.05
CA LEU A 568 -22.18 -5.62 -1.84
C LEU A 568 -20.97 -4.68 -1.81
N VAL A 569 -20.73 -4.02 -0.69
CA VAL A 569 -19.61 -3.08 -0.50
C VAL A 569 -18.78 -3.52 0.72
N PRO A 570 -17.70 -4.30 0.51
CA PRO A 570 -16.76 -4.66 1.56
C PRO A 570 -15.82 -3.48 1.89
N GLU A 571 -15.77 -3.07 3.15
CA GLU A 571 -14.95 -1.93 3.58
C GLU A 571 -14.22 -2.21 4.90
N ILE A 572 -12.97 -1.77 5.00
CA ILE A 572 -12.20 -1.83 6.26
C ILE A 572 -12.46 -0.56 7.10
N ASN A 573 -13.75 -0.28 7.30
CA ASN A 573 -14.32 0.83 8.08
C ASN A 573 -15.79 0.48 8.42
N LEU A 574 -16.56 1.42 8.98
CA LEU A 574 -17.98 1.22 9.35
C LEU A 574 -19.00 1.64 8.27
N GLY A 575 -18.64 1.58 6.98
CA GLY A 575 -19.54 1.82 5.84
C GLY A 575 -19.47 3.24 5.27
N GLN A 576 -18.27 3.81 5.13
CA GLN A 576 -18.09 5.18 4.64
C GLN A 576 -18.46 5.33 3.16
N LEU A 577 -17.99 4.44 2.28
CA LEU A 577 -18.41 4.46 0.88
C LEU A 577 -19.89 4.10 0.78
N ALA A 578 -20.35 3.10 1.54
CA ALA A 578 -21.76 2.71 1.55
C ALA A 578 -22.69 3.88 1.89
N LEU A 579 -22.32 4.76 2.83
CA LEU A 579 -23.05 5.98 3.15
C LEU A 579 -23.17 6.91 1.94
N LEU A 580 -22.05 7.15 1.23
CA LEU A 580 -22.00 8.03 0.07
C LEU A 580 -22.83 7.48 -1.10
N LEU A 581 -22.72 6.19 -1.38
CA LEU A 581 -23.45 5.56 -2.49
C LEU A 581 -24.96 5.64 -2.29
N ARG A 582 -25.45 5.32 -1.07
CA ARG A 582 -26.88 5.48 -0.73
C ARG A 582 -27.32 6.93 -0.84
N GLY A 583 -26.54 7.86 -0.28
CA GLY A 583 -26.87 9.28 -0.26
C GLY A 583 -26.88 9.95 -1.65
N ARG A 584 -26.06 9.47 -2.59
CA ARG A 584 -25.95 10.04 -3.94
C ARG A 584 -26.85 9.38 -4.97
N PHE A 585 -26.99 8.06 -4.92
CA PHE A 585 -27.65 7.30 -5.99
C PHE A 585 -28.99 6.67 -5.60
N LEU A 586 -29.34 6.70 -4.31
CA LEU A 586 -30.53 6.06 -3.74
C LEU A 586 -30.61 4.56 -4.02
N VAL A 587 -29.46 3.91 -4.19
CA VAL A 587 -29.33 2.45 -4.34
C VAL A 587 -29.10 1.84 -2.96
N ASP A 588 -29.87 0.81 -2.61
CA ASP A 588 -29.65 0.09 -1.36
C ASP A 588 -28.45 -0.86 -1.50
N VAL A 589 -27.30 -0.42 -0.97
CA VAL A 589 -26.07 -1.21 -0.93
C VAL A 589 -26.05 -2.05 0.34
N ILE A 590 -25.46 -3.24 0.28
CA ILE A 590 -25.20 -4.10 1.44
C ILE A 590 -23.77 -3.81 1.90
N GLY A 591 -23.60 -3.22 3.08
CA GLY A 591 -22.26 -2.97 3.63
C GLY A 591 -21.72 -4.21 4.35
N TYR A 592 -20.49 -4.60 4.05
CA TYR A 592 -19.75 -5.60 4.83
C TYR A 592 -18.51 -4.96 5.45
N THR A 593 -18.60 -4.65 6.74
CA THR A 593 -17.67 -3.76 7.44
C THR A 593 -16.74 -4.51 8.37
N LYS A 594 -15.44 -4.17 8.36
CA LYS A 594 -14.45 -4.74 9.28
C LYS A 594 -13.50 -3.69 9.81
N VAL A 595 -13.32 -3.65 11.14
CA VAL A 595 -12.43 -2.68 11.81
C VAL A 595 -11.49 -3.45 12.74
N ARG A 596 -10.58 -4.22 12.12
CA ARG A 596 -9.69 -5.16 12.82
C ARG A 596 -8.20 -4.89 12.59
N GLY A 597 -7.85 -3.82 11.88
CA GLY A 597 -6.46 -3.52 11.54
C GLY A 597 -5.82 -4.54 10.58
N LEU A 598 -6.64 -5.29 9.83
CA LEU A 598 -6.24 -6.41 8.97
C LEU A 598 -7.02 -6.36 7.66
N PRO A 599 -6.44 -6.82 6.54
CA PRO A 599 -7.17 -7.01 5.30
C PRO A 599 -8.25 -8.09 5.45
N PHE A 600 -9.18 -8.13 4.49
CA PHE A 600 -10.15 -9.21 4.40
C PHE A 600 -9.47 -10.53 4.01
N LYS A 601 -10.03 -11.64 4.49
CA LYS A 601 -9.71 -12.96 3.94
C LYS A 601 -10.59 -13.22 2.72
N ALA A 602 -10.04 -13.83 1.67
CA ALA A 602 -10.77 -14.17 0.46
C ALA A 602 -11.87 -15.22 0.75
N GLU A 603 -11.59 -16.21 1.60
CA GLU A 603 -12.59 -17.20 2.04
C GLU A 603 -13.76 -16.59 2.80
N GLU A 604 -13.47 -15.64 3.70
CA GLU A 604 -14.47 -14.89 4.45
C GLU A 604 -15.40 -14.13 3.50
N LEU A 605 -14.82 -13.35 2.58
CA LEU A 605 -15.60 -12.61 1.59
C LEU A 605 -16.37 -13.53 0.64
N ALA A 606 -15.80 -14.67 0.23
CA ALA A 606 -16.49 -15.62 -0.64
C ALA A 606 -17.77 -16.16 0.03
N GLY A 607 -17.70 -16.47 1.34
CA GLY A 607 -18.87 -16.87 2.12
C GLY A 607 -19.93 -15.77 2.17
N VAL A 608 -19.53 -14.52 2.42
CA VAL A 608 -20.45 -13.38 2.45
C VAL A 608 -21.09 -13.13 1.09
N ILE A 609 -20.32 -13.20 0.00
CA ILE A 609 -20.84 -13.05 -1.36
C ILE A 609 -21.86 -14.16 -1.64
N GLN A 610 -21.56 -15.41 -1.29
CA GLN A 610 -22.50 -16.52 -1.48
C GLN A 610 -23.80 -16.29 -0.69
N GLU A 611 -23.71 -15.85 0.57
CA GLU A 611 -24.90 -15.51 1.37
C GLU A 611 -25.74 -14.38 0.76
N VAL A 612 -25.14 -13.46 0.01
CA VAL A 612 -25.87 -12.40 -0.70
C VAL A 612 -26.54 -12.97 -1.96
N ILE A 613 -25.86 -13.82 -2.73
CA ILE A 613 -26.43 -14.50 -3.90
C ILE A 613 -27.63 -15.35 -3.48
N ASP A 614 -27.50 -16.15 -2.42
CA ASP A 614 -28.56 -17.04 -1.91
C ASP A 614 -29.81 -16.29 -1.41
N ARG A 615 -29.74 -14.96 -1.24
CA ARG A 615 -30.87 -14.09 -0.87
C ARG A 615 -31.50 -13.37 -2.06
N VAL A 616 -30.91 -13.52 -3.25
CA VAL A 616 -31.49 -13.06 -4.53
C VAL A 616 -32.39 -14.13 -5.12
N GLU A 617 -31.95 -15.39 -5.06
CA GLU A 617 -32.75 -16.59 -5.38
C GLU A 617 -33.93 -16.79 -4.42
#